data_AF-A0A525JM96-F1
#
_entry.id   AF-A0A525JM96-F1
#
_cell.length_a   1.000
_cell.length_b   1.000
_cell.length_c   1.000
_cell.angle_alpha   90.00
_cell.angle_beta   90.00
_cell.angle_gamma   90.00
#
_symmetry.space_group_name_H-M   'P 1'
#
loop_
_entity.id
_entity.type
_entity.pdbx_description
1 polymer ?
#
loop_
_entity_poly.entity_id
_entity_poly.type
_entity_poly.pdbx_seq_one_letter_code
_entity_poly.pdbx_strand_id
1 'polypeptide(L)'
;MADTNYYGDKPLSLPRLAYRRLAKGVQETPDRRAELLAAAAAELNGAPGDLRKMKFVLPDYLRRLLTAEEAANLEAGIAARHAQAQRLKMAFPHASDEFSLKSEFLGTVLDLSGGPSLRGGGRFFTIGSCFARNIAKYLTSRGYEAQAFQMAEDLNSPISNAVILDLLQRPEAERGGLIADWVGRLFPEADAAQHSAAAEGLLRQIGELAVSLATADCVVMTLGNLVDFFSADGDASQPLLERVFPKFVAVTAIENLESAANAAARLKRLGAVLRLATHDEAEEAIGLCVAGVRSVTSAPLVITLSPVPVDNVMGLAGPLRSAIEIDAVSKGRLRSALDEAWPALEAAHAPLAYYPSFEIVRWIAPMVTTPIFGREDGAARHVSASILDAVCGLFVDRFVAWTPDAAAPEPARVLDAT
;
A
#
# COMPACT_ATOMS: atom_id res chain seq x y z
N MET A 1 -3.49 -2.29 -37.85
CA MET A 1 -3.53 -0.81 -37.86
C MET A 1 -2.12 -0.33 -37.62
N ALA A 2 -1.67 0.75 -38.28
CA ALA A 2 -0.38 1.34 -37.93
C ALA A 2 -0.53 2.08 -36.59
N ASP A 3 0.39 1.87 -35.66
CA ASP A 3 0.39 2.58 -34.38
C ASP A 3 0.64 4.08 -34.63
N THR A 4 -0.24 4.94 -34.12
CA THR A 4 -0.05 6.39 -34.19
C THR A 4 1.09 6.80 -33.27
N ASN A 5 2.24 7.19 -33.83
CA ASN A 5 3.34 7.71 -33.05
C ASN A 5 3.11 9.20 -32.69
N TYR A 6 2.39 9.45 -31.59
CA TYR A 6 2.11 10.80 -31.08
C TYR A 6 3.37 11.65 -30.82
N TYR A 7 4.56 11.05 -30.79
CA TYR A 7 5.82 11.69 -30.42
C TYR A 7 6.93 11.47 -31.45
N GLY A 8 6.63 11.01 -32.66
CA GLY A 8 7.63 10.60 -33.66
C GLY A 8 8.50 11.74 -34.17
N ASP A 9 7.96 12.95 -34.22
CA ASP A 9 8.67 14.14 -34.71
C ASP A 9 9.55 14.81 -33.65
N LYS A 10 9.57 14.27 -32.42
CA LYS A 10 10.33 14.88 -31.33
C LYS A 10 11.84 14.64 -31.53
N PRO A 11 12.68 15.67 -31.43
CA PRO A 11 14.10 15.54 -31.72
C PRO A 11 14.80 14.66 -30.65
N LEU A 12 15.77 13.86 -31.08
CA LEU A 12 16.57 13.04 -30.16
C LEU A 12 17.43 13.87 -29.19
N SER A 13 17.60 15.17 -29.45
CA SER A 13 18.33 16.13 -28.61
C SER A 13 17.59 16.56 -27.34
N LEU A 14 16.40 16.03 -27.07
CA LEU A 14 15.64 16.38 -25.87
C LEU A 14 16.36 15.98 -24.58
N PRO A 15 16.32 16.80 -23.52
CA PRO A 15 17.04 16.50 -22.28
C PRO A 15 16.70 15.15 -21.65
N ARG A 16 15.42 14.76 -21.66
CA ARG A 16 14.93 13.47 -21.16
C ARG A 16 15.44 12.24 -21.92
N LEU A 17 16.17 12.41 -23.02
CA LEU A 17 16.79 11.32 -23.78
C LEU A 17 18.31 11.22 -23.54
N ALA A 18 18.87 12.01 -22.61
CA ALA A 18 20.31 12.08 -22.38
C ALA A 18 20.95 10.72 -22.08
N TYR A 19 20.36 9.91 -21.19
CA TYR A 19 20.86 8.56 -20.90
C TYR A 19 20.86 7.64 -22.11
N ARG A 20 19.82 7.72 -22.95
CA ARG A 20 19.69 6.90 -24.17
C ARG A 20 20.69 7.33 -25.23
N ARG A 21 20.95 8.63 -25.37
CA ARG A 21 22.02 9.15 -26.24
C ARG A 21 23.40 8.71 -25.77
N LEU A 22 23.67 8.78 -24.47
CA LEU A 22 24.94 8.32 -23.91
C LEU A 22 25.13 6.82 -24.17
N ALA A 23 24.12 5.99 -23.87
CA ALA A 23 24.15 4.56 -24.16
C ALA A 23 24.42 4.27 -25.64
N LYS A 24 23.68 4.92 -26.54
CA LYS A 24 23.85 4.79 -27.99
C LYS A 24 25.27 5.18 -28.43
N GLY A 25 25.78 6.33 -27.98
CA GLY A 25 27.12 6.81 -28.34
C GLY A 25 28.23 5.87 -27.85
N VAL A 26 28.09 5.36 -26.62
CA VAL A 26 29.03 4.40 -26.04
C VAL A 26 29.04 3.07 -26.82
N GLN A 27 27.91 2.65 -27.37
CA GLN A 27 27.79 1.42 -28.19
C GLN A 27 28.28 1.63 -29.63
N GLU A 28 27.88 2.72 -30.28
CA GLU A 28 28.13 2.95 -31.71
C GLU A 28 29.53 3.52 -32.00
N THR A 29 30.16 4.18 -31.02
CA THR A 29 31.49 4.80 -31.18
C THR A 29 32.45 4.40 -30.06
N PRO A 30 32.90 3.13 -30.00
CA PRO A 30 33.79 2.64 -28.94
C PRO A 30 35.07 3.46 -28.78
N ASP A 31 35.64 3.96 -29.89
CA ASP A 31 36.86 4.77 -29.90
C ASP A 31 36.68 6.14 -29.20
N ARG A 32 35.45 6.62 -29.05
CA ARG A 32 35.10 7.88 -28.37
C ARG A 32 34.51 7.66 -26.98
N ARG A 33 34.45 6.43 -26.49
CA ARG A 33 33.82 6.09 -25.21
C ARG A 33 34.34 6.93 -24.04
N ALA A 34 35.66 7.05 -23.90
CA ALA A 34 36.27 7.83 -22.82
C ALA A 34 35.90 9.32 -22.88
N GLU A 35 35.88 9.91 -24.09
CA GLU A 35 35.46 11.30 -24.32
C GLU A 35 33.99 11.52 -23.92
N LEU A 36 33.10 10.63 -24.36
CA LEU A 36 31.67 10.70 -24.07
C LEU A 36 31.37 10.60 -22.57
N LEU A 37 32.07 9.70 -21.87
CA LEU A 37 31.90 9.53 -20.42
C LEU A 37 32.47 10.70 -19.63
N ALA A 38 33.61 11.26 -20.06
CA ALA A 38 34.18 12.46 -19.46
C ALA A 38 33.23 13.67 -19.62
N ALA A 39 32.63 13.85 -20.81
CA ALA A 39 31.63 14.88 -21.04
C ALA A 39 30.39 14.69 -20.16
N ALA A 40 29.87 13.46 -20.07
CA ALA A 40 28.73 13.13 -19.22
C ALA A 40 29.00 13.42 -17.72
N ALA A 41 30.18 13.05 -17.23
CA ALA A 41 30.60 13.34 -15.87
C ALA A 41 30.72 14.86 -15.62
N ALA A 42 31.25 15.62 -16.58
CA ALA A 42 31.34 17.08 -16.48
C ALA A 42 29.94 17.74 -16.37
N GLU A 43 28.97 17.29 -17.17
CA GLU A 43 27.57 17.78 -17.08
C GLU A 43 26.94 17.51 -15.71
N LEU A 44 27.15 16.30 -15.16
CA LEU A 44 26.66 15.95 -13.82
C LEU A 44 27.31 16.82 -12.73
N ASN A 45 28.60 17.10 -12.87
CA ASN A 45 29.41 17.89 -11.93
C ASN A 45 29.27 19.41 -12.11
N GLY A 46 28.26 19.87 -12.85
CA GLY A 46 27.85 21.28 -12.87
C GLY A 46 28.07 22.00 -14.18
N ALA A 47 28.71 21.38 -15.18
CA ALA A 47 28.75 21.94 -16.51
C ALA A 47 27.32 22.06 -17.10
N PRO A 48 27.04 23.07 -17.94
CA PRO A 48 25.78 23.16 -18.65
C PRO A 48 25.55 21.91 -19.50
N GLY A 49 24.36 21.33 -19.42
CA GLY A 49 24.06 20.09 -20.11
C GLY A 49 22.70 19.51 -19.73
N ASP A 50 22.31 18.47 -20.44
CA ASP A 50 21.04 17.80 -20.21
C ASP A 50 21.10 16.85 -19.02
N LEU A 51 22.25 16.19 -18.81
CA LEU A 51 22.45 15.30 -17.66
C LEU A 51 22.42 16.06 -16.33
N ARG A 52 22.70 17.36 -16.33
CA ARG A 52 22.53 18.23 -15.16
C ARG A 52 21.09 18.21 -14.60
N LYS A 53 20.09 17.94 -15.45
CA LYS A 53 18.68 17.85 -15.03
C LYS A 53 18.35 16.52 -14.37
N MET A 54 19.17 15.49 -14.60
CA MET A 54 19.03 14.16 -14.02
C MET A 54 19.68 14.13 -12.65
N LYS A 55 18.99 13.56 -11.68
CA LYS A 55 19.34 13.69 -10.26
C LYS A 55 18.92 12.51 -9.42
N PHE A 56 18.53 11.37 -9.99
CA PHE A 56 18.01 10.26 -9.18
C PHE A 56 18.91 9.04 -9.21
N VAL A 57 18.94 8.26 -10.29
CA VAL A 57 19.80 7.08 -10.38
C VAL A 57 20.34 6.88 -11.79
N LEU A 58 21.49 6.21 -11.88
CA LEU A 58 21.99 5.69 -13.15
C LEU A 58 21.08 4.52 -13.61
N PRO A 59 20.46 4.59 -14.80
CA PRO A 59 19.53 3.54 -15.27
C PRO A 59 20.22 2.17 -15.44
N ASP A 60 19.52 1.09 -15.12
CA ASP A 60 20.10 -0.27 -15.15
C ASP A 60 20.58 -0.72 -16.53
N TYR A 61 19.95 -0.26 -17.61
CA TYR A 61 20.43 -0.58 -18.96
C TYR A 61 21.76 0.12 -19.26
N LEU A 62 21.97 1.34 -18.76
CA LEU A 62 23.22 2.06 -18.95
C LEU A 62 24.32 1.44 -18.07
N ARG A 63 24.01 1.07 -16.81
CA ARG A 63 24.94 0.32 -15.95
C ARG A 63 25.48 -0.94 -16.62
N ARG A 64 24.61 -1.71 -17.31
CA ARG A 64 25.00 -2.92 -18.05
C ARG A 64 25.94 -2.68 -19.23
N LEU A 65 25.99 -1.45 -19.75
CA LEU A 65 26.88 -1.07 -20.85
C LEU A 65 28.22 -0.52 -20.37
N LEU A 66 28.32 -0.19 -19.08
CA LEU A 66 29.49 0.42 -18.45
C LEU A 66 30.32 -0.63 -17.73
N THR A 67 31.64 -0.40 -17.65
CA THR A 67 32.48 -1.08 -16.67
C THR A 67 32.11 -0.62 -15.27
N ALA A 68 32.49 -1.38 -14.24
CA ALA A 68 32.22 -1.01 -12.86
C ALA A 68 32.80 0.36 -12.48
N GLU A 69 34.00 0.68 -12.98
CA GLU A 69 34.66 1.97 -12.74
C GLU A 69 33.91 3.14 -13.40
N GLU A 70 33.50 2.99 -14.66
CA GLU A 70 32.77 4.03 -15.39
C GLU A 70 31.38 4.29 -14.77
N ALA A 71 30.68 3.22 -14.35
CA ALA A 71 29.42 3.33 -13.65
C ALA A 71 29.59 4.07 -12.32
N ALA A 72 30.59 3.69 -11.52
CA ALA A 72 30.89 4.32 -10.24
C ALA A 72 31.21 5.81 -10.40
N ASN A 73 31.92 6.21 -11.45
CA ASN A 73 32.23 7.61 -11.72
C ASN A 73 30.98 8.45 -12.01
N LEU A 74 30.05 7.94 -12.84
CA LEU A 74 28.79 8.63 -13.12
C LEU A 74 27.87 8.66 -11.89
N GLU A 75 27.81 7.56 -11.14
CA GLU A 75 27.04 7.46 -9.89
C GLU A 75 27.56 8.44 -8.83
N ALA A 76 28.89 8.61 -8.70
CA ALA A 76 29.47 9.62 -7.82
C ALA A 76 29.02 11.04 -8.21
N GLY A 77 28.94 11.34 -9.51
CA GLY A 77 28.39 12.61 -10.00
C GLY A 77 26.91 12.79 -9.63
N ILE A 78 26.08 11.75 -9.76
CA ILE A 78 24.67 11.78 -9.36
C ILE A 78 24.53 11.96 -7.84
N ALA A 79 25.31 11.22 -7.04
CA ALA A 79 25.30 11.28 -5.58
C ALA A 79 25.76 12.65 -5.05
N ALA A 80 26.77 13.28 -5.68
CA ALA A 80 27.17 14.64 -5.34
C ALA A 80 26.02 15.63 -5.54
N ARG A 81 25.20 15.45 -6.59
CA ARG A 81 23.99 16.26 -6.80
C ARG A 81 22.91 15.97 -5.76
N HIS A 82 22.75 14.72 -5.33
CA HIS A 82 21.84 14.38 -4.22
C HIS A 82 22.19 15.16 -2.96
N ALA A 83 23.46 15.11 -2.57
CA ALA A 83 23.94 15.79 -1.37
C ALA A 83 23.72 17.31 -1.43
N GLN A 84 23.82 17.92 -2.62
CA GLN A 84 23.58 19.36 -2.81
C GLN A 84 22.09 19.72 -2.89
N ALA A 85 21.25 18.78 -3.31
CA ALA A 85 19.84 19.04 -3.55
C ALA A 85 19.01 18.72 -2.29
N GLN A 86 18.99 19.69 -1.37
CA GLN A 86 18.21 19.64 -0.11
C GLN A 86 16.70 19.37 -0.29
N ARG A 87 16.18 19.42 -1.52
CA ARG A 87 14.76 19.29 -1.87
C ARG A 87 14.50 18.30 -3.01
N LEU A 88 15.34 17.27 -3.21
CA LEU A 88 15.07 16.28 -4.28
C LEU A 88 13.68 15.65 -4.18
N LYS A 89 13.19 15.39 -2.97
CA LYS A 89 11.83 14.88 -2.74
C LYS A 89 10.71 15.78 -3.27
N MET A 90 11.00 17.05 -3.56
CA MET A 90 10.05 18.01 -4.14
C MET A 90 10.10 18.07 -5.67
N ALA A 91 10.96 17.28 -6.31
CA ALA A 91 11.12 17.25 -7.76
C ALA A 91 10.69 15.88 -8.30
N PHE A 92 9.89 15.90 -9.35
CA PHE A 92 9.57 14.68 -10.09
C PHE A 92 10.77 14.30 -11.00
N PRO A 93 11.09 12.99 -11.15
CA PRO A 93 12.13 12.56 -12.09
C PRO A 93 11.91 13.09 -13.51
N HIS A 94 12.98 13.53 -14.17
CA HIS A 94 12.87 14.20 -15.46
C HIS A 94 12.73 13.22 -16.62
N ALA A 95 13.25 11.99 -16.46
CA ALA A 95 13.14 10.91 -17.41
C ALA A 95 12.55 9.64 -16.75
N SER A 96 11.80 8.84 -17.50
CA SER A 96 11.32 7.53 -17.04
C SER A 96 12.47 6.59 -16.66
N ASP A 97 13.62 6.78 -17.32
CA ASP A 97 14.83 5.98 -17.10
C ASP A 97 15.41 6.18 -15.69
N GLU A 98 15.03 7.25 -14.97
CA GLU A 98 15.44 7.54 -13.61
C GLU A 98 14.62 6.81 -12.53
N PHE A 99 13.53 6.14 -12.88
CA PHE A 99 12.74 5.40 -11.89
C PHE A 99 13.40 4.07 -11.52
N SER A 100 13.32 3.72 -10.24
CA SER A 100 13.85 2.45 -9.74
C SER A 100 13.02 1.96 -8.55
N LEU A 101 13.11 0.66 -8.27
CA LEU A 101 12.56 0.04 -7.07
C LEU A 101 13.61 -0.18 -5.97
N LYS A 102 14.86 0.27 -6.19
CA LYS A 102 15.93 0.17 -5.18
C LYS A 102 15.65 1.11 -3.99
N SER A 103 15.96 0.66 -2.77
CA SER A 103 15.76 1.43 -1.53
C SER A 103 16.42 2.81 -1.56
N GLU A 104 17.56 2.94 -2.24
CA GLU A 104 18.27 4.20 -2.47
C GLU A 104 17.38 5.22 -3.19
N PHE A 105 16.81 4.85 -4.34
CA PHE A 105 15.91 5.71 -5.09
C PHE A 105 14.64 6.01 -4.28
N LEU A 106 13.97 4.97 -3.78
CA LEU A 106 12.71 5.12 -3.07
C LEU A 106 12.85 6.06 -1.86
N GLY A 107 13.95 5.95 -1.11
CA GLY A 107 14.26 6.82 0.01
C GLY A 107 14.60 8.27 -0.36
N THR A 108 14.88 8.57 -1.63
CA THR A 108 15.10 9.96 -2.11
C THR A 108 13.83 10.63 -2.62
N VAL A 109 12.85 9.85 -3.09
CA VAL A 109 11.60 10.37 -3.67
C VAL A 109 10.40 10.31 -2.73
N LEU A 110 10.48 9.53 -1.65
CA LEU A 110 9.41 9.37 -0.66
C LEU A 110 9.83 9.93 0.69
N ASP A 111 8.88 10.50 1.44
CA ASP A 111 9.11 10.90 2.82
C ASP A 111 8.93 9.70 3.76
N LEU A 112 10.04 9.24 4.34
CA LEU A 112 10.09 8.08 5.23
C LEU A 112 10.67 8.46 6.60
N SER A 113 10.73 9.76 6.92
CA SER A 113 11.48 10.29 8.07
C SER A 113 10.78 10.15 9.43
N GLY A 114 9.51 9.71 9.45
CA GLY A 114 8.69 9.59 10.67
C GLY A 114 8.41 8.17 11.15
N GLY A 115 9.06 7.14 10.57
CA GLY A 115 8.77 5.75 10.93
C GLY A 115 9.21 5.37 12.35
N PRO A 116 8.47 4.53 13.08
CA PRO A 116 9.01 3.90 14.29
C PRO A 116 10.33 3.20 14.00
N SER A 117 11.28 3.28 14.94
CA SER A 117 12.48 2.46 14.92
C SER A 117 12.22 1.21 15.77
N LEU A 118 11.98 0.08 15.11
CA LEU A 118 11.67 -1.18 15.77
C LEU A 118 12.94 -2.01 15.96
N ARG A 119 13.03 -2.74 17.09
CA ARG A 119 14.15 -3.65 17.37
C ARG A 119 14.00 -4.98 16.62
N GLY A 120 15.13 -5.64 16.37
CA GLY A 120 15.17 -7.02 15.87
C GLY A 120 14.33 -7.97 16.74
N GLY A 121 13.58 -8.87 16.10
CA GLY A 121 12.75 -9.87 16.81
C GLY A 121 11.42 -9.35 17.38
N GLY A 122 11.01 -8.11 17.07
CA GLY A 122 9.71 -7.58 17.47
C GLY A 122 8.52 -8.33 16.86
N ARG A 123 7.38 -8.26 17.55
CA ARG A 123 6.08 -8.80 17.15
C ARG A 123 5.31 -7.80 16.31
N PHE A 124 5.04 -8.17 15.07
CA PHE A 124 4.25 -7.38 14.14
C PHE A 124 2.84 -7.93 14.03
N PHE A 125 1.88 -7.02 14.01
CA PHE A 125 0.50 -7.35 13.71
C PHE A 125 -0.01 -6.52 12.55
N THR A 126 -0.36 -7.18 11.45
CA THR A 126 -0.85 -6.51 10.24
C THR A 126 -2.37 -6.67 10.12
N ILE A 127 -3.08 -5.60 9.81
CA ILE A 127 -4.53 -5.58 9.60
C ILE A 127 -4.80 -5.18 8.15
N GLY A 128 -5.65 -5.94 7.45
CA GLY A 128 -6.17 -5.55 6.14
C GLY A 128 -6.16 -6.68 5.12
N SER A 129 -5.98 -6.33 3.83
CA SER A 129 -6.18 -7.25 2.72
C SER A 129 -5.05 -8.26 2.50
N CYS A 130 -5.09 -8.98 1.38
CA CYS A 130 -4.03 -9.90 0.95
C CYS A 130 -2.64 -9.23 0.91
N PHE A 131 -2.60 -7.90 0.72
CA PHE A 131 -1.38 -7.11 0.79
C PHE A 131 -0.79 -7.06 2.22
N ALA A 132 -1.61 -6.85 3.25
CA ALA A 132 -1.19 -6.88 4.65
C ALA A 132 -0.59 -8.25 5.02
N ARG A 133 -1.24 -9.33 4.56
CA ARG A 133 -0.71 -10.70 4.71
C ARG A 133 0.66 -10.88 4.04
N ASN A 134 0.90 -10.28 2.89
CA ASN A 134 2.19 -10.36 2.22
C ASN A 134 3.30 -9.63 3.01
N ILE A 135 2.97 -8.50 3.65
CA ILE A 135 3.88 -7.83 4.59
C ILE A 135 4.22 -8.77 5.76
N ALA A 136 3.21 -9.38 6.40
CA ALA A 136 3.45 -10.32 7.50
C ALA A 136 4.31 -11.51 7.07
N LYS A 137 4.00 -12.14 5.92
CA LYS A 137 4.81 -13.23 5.36
C LYS A 137 6.26 -12.82 5.12
N TYR A 138 6.48 -11.62 4.58
CA TYR A 138 7.82 -11.10 4.35
C TYR A 138 8.57 -10.86 5.67
N LEU A 139 7.90 -10.30 6.69
CA LEU A 139 8.49 -10.12 8.01
C LEU A 139 8.86 -11.48 8.64
N THR A 140 7.99 -12.49 8.55
CA THR A 140 8.28 -13.84 9.02
C THR A 140 9.47 -14.46 8.30
N SER A 141 9.60 -14.30 6.98
CA SER A 141 10.75 -14.82 6.23
C SER A 141 12.07 -14.14 6.60
N ARG A 142 12.02 -12.97 7.26
CA ARG A 142 13.16 -12.23 7.81
C ARG A 142 13.39 -12.46 9.31
N GLY A 143 12.69 -13.43 9.92
CA GLY A 143 12.88 -13.84 11.31
C GLY A 143 12.11 -13.03 12.34
N TYR A 144 11.15 -12.18 11.92
CA TYR A 144 10.25 -11.49 12.83
C TYR A 144 9.03 -12.36 13.15
N GLU A 145 8.48 -12.20 14.36
CA GLU A 145 7.17 -12.76 14.68
C GLU A 145 6.12 -11.84 14.04
N ALA A 146 5.36 -12.33 13.06
CA ALA A 146 4.36 -11.52 12.38
C ALA A 146 3.06 -12.29 12.18
N GLN A 147 1.95 -11.66 12.52
CA GLN A 147 0.61 -12.21 12.35
C GLN A 147 -0.26 -11.24 11.54
N ALA A 148 -1.23 -11.79 10.79
CA ALA A 148 -2.12 -11.00 9.96
C ALA A 148 -3.59 -11.25 10.34
N PHE A 149 -4.30 -10.19 10.66
CA PHE A 149 -5.76 -10.17 10.64
C PHE A 149 -6.22 -9.93 9.20
N GLN A 150 -6.42 -11.03 8.49
CA GLN A 150 -6.76 -11.00 7.07
C GLN A 150 -8.24 -10.67 6.86
N MET A 151 -8.48 -9.67 6.03
CA MET A 151 -9.79 -9.33 5.48
C MET A 151 -9.77 -9.54 3.96
N ALA A 152 -10.89 -9.96 3.36
CA ALA A 152 -11.00 -9.93 1.90
C ALA A 152 -10.88 -8.47 1.41
N GLU A 153 -10.40 -8.22 0.18
CA GLU A 153 -10.25 -6.83 -0.29
C GLU A 153 -11.60 -6.09 -0.32
N ASP A 154 -12.69 -6.77 -0.70
CA ASP A 154 -14.04 -6.21 -0.67
C ASP A 154 -14.53 -5.91 0.76
N LEU A 155 -13.94 -6.60 1.76
CA LEU A 155 -14.15 -6.36 3.18
C LEU A 155 -13.30 -5.20 3.72
N ASN A 156 -12.09 -5.01 3.18
CA ASN A 156 -11.09 -4.10 3.69
C ASN A 156 -11.35 -2.64 3.29
N SER A 157 -12.47 -2.06 3.71
CA SER A 157 -12.66 -0.60 3.68
C SER A 157 -12.34 -0.02 5.07
N PRO A 158 -11.85 1.23 5.19
CA PRO A 158 -11.68 1.87 6.50
C PRO A 158 -13.02 1.93 7.25
N ILE A 159 -14.16 2.02 6.56
CA ILE A 159 -15.48 2.05 7.18
C ILE A 159 -15.80 0.73 7.88
N SER A 160 -15.59 -0.39 7.21
CA SER A 160 -15.83 -1.69 7.81
C SER A 160 -14.80 -2.04 8.88
N ASN A 161 -13.56 -1.61 8.68
CA ASN A 161 -12.53 -1.71 9.70
C ASN A 161 -12.93 -0.90 10.95
N ALA A 162 -13.49 0.30 10.77
CA ALA A 162 -13.97 1.13 11.87
C ALA A 162 -15.10 0.46 12.65
N VAL A 163 -16.06 -0.20 11.99
CA VAL A 163 -17.11 -0.97 12.69
C VAL A 163 -16.51 -2.10 13.54
N ILE A 164 -15.55 -2.86 13.01
CA ILE A 164 -14.88 -3.94 13.74
C ILE A 164 -14.09 -3.37 14.93
N LEU A 165 -13.34 -2.30 14.72
CA LEU A 165 -12.46 -1.69 15.72
C LEU A 165 -13.26 -0.92 16.80
N ASP A 166 -14.45 -0.41 16.47
CA ASP A 166 -15.39 0.18 17.44
C ASP A 166 -15.84 -0.85 18.48
N LEU A 167 -16.02 -2.12 18.09
CA LEU A 167 -16.34 -3.19 19.04
C LEU A 167 -15.28 -3.31 20.14
N LEU A 168 -14.00 -3.07 19.83
CA LEU A 168 -12.92 -3.11 20.82
C LEU A 168 -13.05 -2.05 21.91
N GLN A 169 -13.76 -0.96 21.63
CA GLN A 169 -14.01 0.14 22.57
C GLN A 169 -15.20 -0.12 23.50
N ARG A 170 -16.09 -1.05 23.13
CA ARG A 170 -17.32 -1.36 23.88
C ARG A 170 -17.05 -2.35 25.02
N PRO A 171 -17.84 -2.35 26.11
CA PRO A 171 -17.82 -3.43 27.09
C PRO A 171 -18.18 -4.79 26.45
N GLU A 172 -17.57 -5.87 26.93
CA GLU A 172 -17.78 -7.23 26.37
C GLU A 172 -19.25 -7.65 26.32
N ALA A 173 -20.02 -7.33 27.37
CA ALA A 173 -21.45 -7.63 27.43
C ALA A 173 -22.27 -6.93 26.32
N GLU A 174 -21.89 -5.70 25.96
CA GLU A 174 -22.55 -4.94 24.89
C GLU A 174 -22.17 -5.49 23.50
N ARG A 175 -20.91 -5.91 23.32
CA ARG A 175 -20.44 -6.51 22.06
C ARG A 175 -21.28 -7.73 21.70
N GLY A 176 -21.53 -8.61 22.67
CA GLY A 176 -22.28 -9.84 22.45
C GLY A 176 -23.72 -9.60 22.02
N GLY A 177 -24.42 -8.67 22.70
CA GLY A 177 -25.78 -8.28 22.32
C GLY A 177 -25.85 -7.67 20.93
N LEU A 178 -24.90 -6.78 20.59
CA LEU A 178 -24.86 -6.11 19.29
C LEU A 178 -24.58 -7.08 18.14
N ILE A 179 -23.59 -7.97 18.29
CA ILE A 179 -23.26 -8.98 17.28
C ILE A 179 -24.43 -9.95 17.09
N ALA A 180 -25.06 -10.41 18.18
CA ALA A 180 -26.21 -11.30 18.09
C ALA A 180 -27.40 -10.64 17.34
N ASP A 181 -27.68 -9.36 17.60
CA ASP A 181 -28.69 -8.60 16.86
C ASP A 181 -28.34 -8.49 15.36
N TRP A 182 -27.09 -8.17 15.04
CA TRP A 182 -26.64 -8.10 13.63
C TRP A 182 -26.76 -9.44 12.92
N VAL A 183 -26.34 -10.53 13.54
CA VAL A 183 -26.46 -11.89 13.00
C VAL A 183 -27.94 -12.24 12.78
N GLY A 184 -28.80 -12.00 13.77
CA GLY A 184 -30.23 -12.31 13.67
C GLY A 184 -30.93 -11.54 12.55
N ARG A 185 -30.58 -10.25 12.36
CA ARG A 185 -31.11 -9.43 11.26
C ARG A 185 -30.62 -9.88 9.88
N LEU A 186 -29.33 -10.25 9.78
CA LEU A 186 -28.73 -10.66 8.52
C LEU A 186 -29.17 -12.06 8.09
N PHE A 187 -29.37 -12.97 9.03
CA PHE A 187 -29.68 -14.36 8.76
C PHE A 187 -31.02 -14.79 9.39
N PRO A 188 -32.15 -14.12 9.09
CA PRO A 188 -33.43 -14.41 9.75
C PRO A 188 -33.94 -15.85 9.51
N GLU A 189 -33.42 -16.52 8.48
CA GLU A 189 -33.71 -17.92 8.16
C GLU A 189 -33.00 -18.95 9.06
N ALA A 190 -31.93 -18.55 9.74
CA ALA A 190 -31.14 -19.43 10.58
C ALA A 190 -31.82 -19.64 11.95
N ASP A 191 -31.61 -20.80 12.54
CA ASP A 191 -32.13 -21.11 13.87
C ASP A 191 -31.30 -20.44 14.99
N ALA A 192 -31.83 -20.45 16.22
CA ALA A 192 -31.19 -19.81 17.36
C ALA A 192 -29.80 -20.40 17.69
N ALA A 193 -29.57 -21.69 17.42
CA ALA A 193 -28.27 -22.32 17.66
C ALA A 193 -27.24 -21.85 16.62
N GLN A 194 -27.65 -21.73 15.35
CA GLN A 194 -26.83 -21.17 14.28
C GLN A 194 -26.50 -19.69 14.52
N HIS A 195 -27.46 -18.89 15.00
CA HIS A 195 -27.21 -17.50 15.39
C HIS A 195 -26.20 -17.40 16.53
N SER A 196 -26.39 -18.18 17.60
CA SER A 196 -25.46 -18.20 18.75
C SER A 196 -24.05 -18.59 18.31
N ALA A 197 -23.92 -19.68 17.53
CA ALA A 197 -22.64 -20.15 17.05
C ALA A 197 -21.92 -19.13 16.16
N ALA A 198 -22.66 -18.43 15.28
CA ALA A 198 -22.09 -17.37 14.44
C ALA A 198 -21.64 -16.16 15.28
N ALA A 199 -22.47 -15.72 16.25
CA ALA A 199 -22.14 -14.62 17.13
C ALA A 199 -20.93 -14.92 18.03
N GLU A 200 -20.87 -16.13 18.61
CA GLU A 200 -19.72 -16.61 19.39
C GLU A 200 -18.44 -16.69 18.54
N GLY A 201 -18.56 -17.15 17.29
CA GLY A 201 -17.45 -17.18 16.34
C GLY A 201 -16.87 -15.79 16.06
N LEU A 202 -17.73 -14.80 15.85
CA LEU A 202 -17.33 -13.41 15.64
C LEU A 202 -16.74 -12.79 16.91
N LEU A 203 -17.36 -12.99 18.07
CA LEU A 203 -16.82 -12.53 19.36
C LEU A 203 -15.41 -13.07 19.61
N ARG A 204 -15.19 -14.36 19.35
CA ARG A 204 -13.87 -14.98 19.47
C ARG A 204 -12.85 -14.32 18.53
N GLN A 205 -13.21 -14.04 17.28
CA GLN A 205 -12.33 -13.32 16.34
C GLN A 205 -11.99 -11.90 16.83
N ILE A 206 -12.97 -11.18 17.40
CA ILE A 206 -12.73 -9.85 18.00
C ILE A 206 -11.82 -9.96 19.23
N GLY A 207 -11.97 -11.00 20.04
CA GLY A 207 -11.08 -11.28 21.16
C GLY A 207 -9.64 -11.59 20.72
N GLU A 208 -9.47 -12.43 19.70
CA GLU A 208 -8.18 -12.74 19.08
C GLU A 208 -7.51 -11.48 18.50
N LEU A 209 -8.29 -10.61 17.85
CA LEU A 209 -7.85 -9.30 17.37
C LEU A 209 -7.34 -8.41 18.53
N ALA A 210 -8.11 -8.32 19.62
CA ALA A 210 -7.73 -7.53 20.79
C ALA A 210 -6.42 -8.03 21.43
N VAL A 211 -6.27 -9.34 21.59
CA VAL A 211 -5.04 -9.96 22.13
C VAL A 211 -3.84 -9.67 21.22
N SER A 212 -4.02 -9.82 19.91
CA SER A 212 -2.95 -9.58 18.94
C SER A 212 -2.50 -8.11 18.92
N LEU A 213 -3.46 -7.17 19.01
CA LEU A 213 -3.18 -5.74 19.13
C LEU A 213 -2.44 -5.41 20.44
N ALA A 214 -2.90 -5.94 21.57
CA ALA A 214 -2.32 -5.68 22.89
C ALA A 214 -0.89 -6.22 23.03
N THR A 215 -0.55 -7.26 22.26
CA THR A 215 0.75 -7.91 22.31
C THR A 215 1.70 -7.49 21.19
N ALA A 216 1.25 -6.70 20.21
CA ALA A 216 2.10 -6.23 19.13
C ALA A 216 3.12 -5.18 19.61
N ASP A 217 4.35 -5.29 19.12
CA ASP A 217 5.37 -4.25 19.24
C ASP A 217 5.24 -3.21 18.11
N CYS A 218 4.58 -3.56 17.01
CA CYS A 218 4.17 -2.66 15.94
C CYS A 218 2.90 -3.17 15.26
N VAL A 219 1.97 -2.25 14.99
CA VAL A 219 0.77 -2.52 14.21
C VAL A 219 0.91 -1.91 12.82
N VAL A 220 0.59 -2.66 11.76
CA VAL A 220 0.54 -2.16 10.39
C VAL A 220 -0.89 -2.28 9.87
N MET A 221 -1.55 -1.16 9.61
CA MET A 221 -2.93 -1.12 9.12
C MET A 221 -2.97 -0.73 7.65
N THR A 222 -3.48 -1.61 6.81
CA THR A 222 -3.65 -1.41 5.37
C THR A 222 -5.08 -1.04 5.03
N LEU A 223 -5.31 0.19 4.58
CA LEU A 223 -6.62 0.68 4.13
C LEU A 223 -6.86 0.26 2.68
N GLY A 224 -7.97 -0.45 2.40
CA GLY A 224 -8.25 -0.98 1.07
C GLY A 224 -8.99 0.01 0.17
N ASN A 225 -10.32 0.07 0.26
CA ASN A 225 -11.15 0.89 -0.64
C ASN A 225 -12.30 1.60 0.11
N LEU A 226 -13.10 2.41 -0.60
CA LEU A 226 -14.21 3.20 -0.03
C LEU A 226 -15.58 2.70 -0.49
N VAL A 227 -15.68 1.48 -1.01
CA VAL A 227 -16.95 0.88 -1.39
C VAL A 227 -17.54 0.16 -0.18
N ASP A 228 -18.71 0.60 0.25
CA ASP A 228 -19.37 0.04 1.44
C ASP A 228 -20.89 0.09 1.38
N PHE A 229 -21.53 -0.60 2.32
CA PHE A 229 -22.97 -0.70 2.49
C PHE A 229 -23.46 0.31 3.52
N PHE A 230 -24.27 1.26 3.06
CA PHE A 230 -24.86 2.30 3.90
C PHE A 230 -26.37 2.14 4.02
N SER A 231 -26.97 2.67 5.08
CA SER A 231 -28.43 2.79 5.19
C SER A 231 -29.00 3.70 4.10
N ALA A 232 -30.03 3.23 3.40
CA ALA A 232 -30.76 4.04 2.42
C ALA A 232 -31.37 5.30 3.04
N ASP A 233 -31.82 5.18 4.29
CA ASP A 233 -32.49 6.25 5.04
C ASP A 233 -31.50 7.03 5.94
N GLY A 234 -30.20 6.79 5.79
CA GLY A 234 -29.18 7.41 6.64
C GLY A 234 -29.12 8.92 6.42
N ASP A 235 -29.44 9.69 7.46
CA ASP A 235 -29.24 11.14 7.47
C ASP A 235 -27.74 11.44 7.58
N ALA A 236 -27.17 12.17 6.62
CA ALA A 236 -25.75 12.54 6.63
C ALA A 236 -25.30 13.30 7.89
N SER A 237 -26.23 13.82 8.70
CA SER A 237 -25.94 14.42 10.01
C SER A 237 -25.64 13.40 11.13
N GLN A 238 -26.02 12.13 10.96
CA GLN A 238 -25.76 11.07 11.94
C GLN A 238 -24.30 10.58 11.90
N PRO A 239 -23.76 10.09 13.04
CA PRO A 239 -22.44 9.47 13.08
C PRO A 239 -22.28 8.37 12.03
N LEU A 240 -21.09 8.22 11.44
CA LEU A 240 -20.86 7.25 10.37
C LEU A 240 -21.26 5.82 10.76
N LEU A 241 -20.92 5.38 11.97
CA LEU A 241 -21.17 4.01 12.43
C LEU A 241 -22.67 3.69 12.56
N GLU A 242 -23.54 4.69 12.67
CA GLU A 242 -25.00 4.50 12.69
C GLU A 242 -25.59 4.34 11.29
N ARG A 243 -24.82 4.70 10.26
CA ARG A 243 -25.27 4.75 8.86
C ARG A 243 -24.73 3.60 8.03
N VAL A 244 -23.94 2.70 8.60
CA VAL A 244 -23.24 1.63 7.85
C VAL A 244 -23.68 0.26 8.32
N PHE A 245 -23.73 -0.69 7.38
CA PHE A 245 -24.03 -2.07 7.71
C PHE A 245 -22.76 -2.82 8.09
N PRO A 246 -22.82 -3.76 9.06
CA PRO A 246 -21.66 -4.54 9.49
C PRO A 246 -21.34 -5.64 8.48
N LYS A 247 -20.78 -5.28 7.32
CA LYS A 247 -20.59 -6.22 6.21
C LYS A 247 -19.68 -7.41 6.57
N PHE A 248 -18.81 -7.28 7.55
CA PHE A 248 -17.96 -8.36 8.06
C PHE A 248 -18.76 -9.52 8.68
N VAL A 249 -20.02 -9.28 9.07
CA VAL A 249 -20.95 -10.32 9.53
C VAL A 249 -21.56 -11.08 8.34
N ALA A 250 -21.77 -10.40 7.21
CA ALA A 250 -22.48 -10.94 6.05
C ALA A 250 -21.55 -11.58 5.01
N VAL A 251 -20.34 -11.05 4.84
CA VAL A 251 -19.40 -11.44 3.79
C VAL A 251 -18.35 -12.38 4.39
N THR A 252 -18.27 -13.59 3.84
CA THR A 252 -17.22 -14.55 4.20
C THR A 252 -15.88 -14.16 3.56
N ALA A 253 -14.76 -14.57 4.17
CA ALA A 253 -13.42 -14.37 3.60
C ALA A 253 -13.16 -15.13 2.27
N ILE A 254 -14.14 -15.87 1.75
CA ILE A 254 -14.04 -16.64 0.51
C ILE A 254 -14.27 -15.70 -0.68
N GLU A 255 -13.31 -15.64 -1.60
CA GLU A 255 -13.35 -14.91 -2.87
C GLU A 255 -14.22 -15.64 -3.91
N ASN A 256 -15.49 -15.89 -3.58
CA ASN A 256 -16.48 -16.43 -4.51
C ASN A 256 -17.50 -15.35 -4.86
N LEU A 257 -17.62 -15.05 -6.16
CA LEU A 257 -18.56 -14.07 -6.71
C LEU A 257 -20.01 -14.35 -6.30
N GLU A 258 -20.40 -15.61 -6.24
CA GLU A 258 -21.75 -16.01 -5.84
C GLU A 258 -22.00 -15.73 -4.35
N SER A 259 -21.02 -16.03 -3.49
CA SER A 259 -21.09 -15.72 -2.07
C SER A 259 -21.15 -14.21 -1.82
N ALA A 260 -20.34 -13.42 -2.54
CA ALA A 260 -20.35 -11.96 -2.48
C ALA A 260 -21.70 -11.40 -2.97
N ALA A 261 -22.24 -11.91 -4.07
CA ALA A 261 -23.54 -11.50 -4.60
C ALA A 261 -24.69 -11.82 -3.61
N ASN A 262 -24.66 -13.00 -2.99
CA ASN A 262 -25.65 -13.39 -1.98
C ASN A 262 -25.59 -12.52 -0.72
N ALA A 263 -24.38 -12.21 -0.23
CA ALA A 263 -24.18 -11.30 0.89
C ALA A 263 -24.68 -9.88 0.55
N ALA A 264 -24.35 -9.36 -0.63
CA ALA A 264 -24.82 -8.07 -1.11
C ALA A 264 -26.35 -8.02 -1.24
N ALA A 265 -26.97 -9.07 -1.79
CA ALA A 265 -28.42 -9.17 -1.92
C ALA A 265 -29.12 -9.18 -0.56
N ARG A 266 -28.56 -9.91 0.41
CA ARG A 266 -29.05 -9.94 1.80
C ARG A 266 -29.01 -8.56 2.45
N LEU A 267 -27.87 -7.87 2.36
CA LEU A 267 -27.72 -6.50 2.87
C LEU A 267 -28.73 -5.55 2.23
N LYS A 268 -28.91 -5.62 0.90
CA LYS A 268 -29.88 -4.81 0.16
C LYS A 268 -31.33 -5.03 0.60
N ARG A 269 -31.72 -6.27 0.94
CA ARG A 269 -33.05 -6.56 1.48
C ARG A 269 -33.32 -5.89 2.83
N LEU A 270 -32.26 -5.58 3.58
CA LEU A 270 -32.35 -4.87 4.86
C LEU A 270 -32.29 -3.33 4.69
N GLY A 271 -32.37 -2.82 3.47
CA GLY A 271 -32.28 -1.38 3.19
C GLY A 271 -30.86 -0.86 3.00
N ALA A 272 -29.86 -1.75 2.83
CA ALA A 272 -28.50 -1.31 2.54
C ALA A 272 -28.35 -0.87 1.08
N VAL A 273 -27.55 0.17 0.87
CA VAL A 273 -27.14 0.71 -0.43
C VAL A 273 -25.64 0.59 -0.53
N LEU A 274 -25.16 -0.21 -1.48
CA LEU A 274 -23.74 -0.27 -1.83
C LEU A 274 -23.36 1.02 -2.54
N ARG A 275 -22.49 1.84 -1.97
CA ARG A 275 -22.04 3.08 -2.59
C ARG A 275 -20.59 3.37 -2.25
N LEU A 276 -20.03 4.33 -2.98
CA LEU A 276 -18.74 4.90 -2.69
C LEU A 276 -18.90 5.95 -1.57
N ALA A 277 -18.10 5.83 -0.52
CA ALA A 277 -18.09 6.77 0.60
C ALA A 277 -17.62 8.16 0.19
N THR A 278 -18.12 9.22 0.83
CA THR A 278 -17.66 10.59 0.61
C THR A 278 -16.24 10.80 1.17
N HIS A 279 -15.69 11.99 0.95
CA HIS A 279 -14.38 12.35 1.51
C HIS A 279 -14.45 12.39 3.05
N ASP A 280 -15.41 13.13 3.59
CA ASP A 280 -15.62 13.30 5.03
C ASP A 280 -15.88 11.95 5.73
N GLU A 281 -16.65 11.06 5.11
CA GLU A 281 -16.86 9.70 5.63
C GLU A 281 -15.57 8.88 5.66
N ALA A 282 -14.68 9.08 4.70
CA ALA A 282 -13.37 8.42 4.69
C ALA A 282 -12.46 8.97 5.80
N GLU A 283 -12.44 10.29 6.00
CA GLU A 283 -11.70 10.94 7.08
C GLU A 283 -12.18 10.46 8.46
N GLU A 284 -13.50 10.48 8.70
CA GLU A 284 -14.13 9.98 9.93
C GLU A 284 -13.79 8.49 10.17
N ALA A 285 -13.91 7.65 9.12
CA ALA A 285 -13.58 6.23 9.22
C ALA A 285 -12.12 5.97 9.59
N ILE A 286 -11.18 6.75 9.03
CA ILE A 286 -9.75 6.65 9.36
C ILE A 286 -9.53 7.00 10.83
N GLY A 287 -10.14 8.10 11.31
CA GLY A 287 -10.08 8.49 12.71
C GLY A 287 -10.59 7.41 13.66
N LEU A 288 -11.75 6.83 13.34
CA LEU A 288 -12.34 5.72 14.11
C LEU A 288 -11.46 4.46 14.11
N CYS A 289 -10.82 4.13 12.99
CA CYS A 289 -9.86 3.02 12.93
C CYS A 289 -8.68 3.25 13.88
N VAL A 290 -8.07 4.44 13.84
CA VAL A 290 -6.95 4.77 14.71
C VAL A 290 -7.38 4.75 16.17
N ALA A 291 -8.53 5.35 16.51
CA ALA A 291 -9.07 5.34 17.86
C ALA A 291 -9.32 3.91 18.38
N GLY A 292 -9.89 3.04 17.56
CA GLY A 292 -10.16 1.65 17.93
C GLY A 292 -8.90 0.79 18.10
N VAL A 293 -7.82 1.04 17.33
CA VAL A 293 -6.51 0.43 17.62
C VAL A 293 -5.94 0.98 18.93
N ARG A 294 -6.04 2.28 19.14
CA ARG A 294 -5.47 2.99 20.30
C ARG A 294 -6.18 2.69 21.61
N SER A 295 -7.44 2.25 21.57
CA SER A 295 -8.15 1.78 22.75
C SER A 295 -7.56 0.49 23.35
N VAL A 296 -6.77 -0.25 22.56
CA VAL A 296 -6.14 -1.51 22.97
C VAL A 296 -4.63 -1.38 23.16
N THR A 297 -3.94 -0.61 22.32
CA THR A 297 -2.47 -0.55 22.32
C THR A 297 -1.89 0.84 22.02
N SER A 298 -0.80 1.17 22.70
CA SER A 298 0.04 2.35 22.42
C SER A 298 1.23 2.04 21.51
N ALA A 299 1.36 0.80 21.02
CA ALA A 299 2.44 0.42 20.11
C ALA A 299 2.45 1.29 18.86
N PRO A 300 3.61 1.52 18.22
CA PRO A 300 3.66 2.22 16.94
C PRO A 300 2.65 1.69 15.93
N LEU A 301 1.93 2.62 15.28
CA LEU A 301 0.97 2.30 14.22
C LEU A 301 1.51 2.82 12.89
N VAL A 302 1.66 1.93 11.92
CA VAL A 302 1.98 2.29 10.55
C VAL A 302 0.72 2.15 9.70
N ILE A 303 0.25 3.24 9.11
CA ILE A 303 -0.87 3.23 8.17
C ILE A 303 -0.31 3.15 6.76
N THR A 304 -0.95 2.33 5.93
CA THR A 304 -0.62 2.22 4.51
C THR A 304 -1.89 2.02 3.67
N LEU A 305 -1.81 2.27 2.37
CA LEU A 305 -2.93 2.06 1.44
C LEU A 305 -2.65 0.82 0.59
N SER A 306 -3.66 -0.06 0.49
CA SER A 306 -3.59 -1.23 -0.38
C SER A 306 -3.44 -0.79 -1.83
N PRO A 307 -2.40 -1.24 -2.55
CA PRO A 307 -2.29 -1.01 -3.97
C PRO A 307 -3.19 -1.95 -4.79
N VAL A 308 -3.82 -2.95 -4.16
CA VAL A 308 -4.60 -3.97 -4.87
C VAL A 308 -5.87 -3.34 -5.45
N PRO A 309 -6.20 -3.60 -6.73
CA PRO A 309 -7.45 -3.12 -7.33
C PRO A 309 -8.68 -3.70 -6.64
N VAL A 310 -9.75 -2.91 -6.56
CA VAL A 310 -11.10 -3.38 -6.22
C VAL A 310 -11.49 -4.53 -7.15
N ASP A 311 -12.06 -5.60 -6.59
CA ASP A 311 -12.42 -6.80 -7.34
C ASP A 311 -13.64 -6.56 -8.24
N ASN A 312 -14.71 -6.07 -7.63
CA ASN A 312 -15.98 -5.83 -8.29
C ASN A 312 -16.72 -4.68 -7.61
N VAL A 313 -17.59 -4.02 -8.38
CA VAL A 313 -18.47 -2.93 -7.91
C VAL A 313 -19.92 -3.20 -8.31
N MET A 314 -20.26 -4.48 -8.43
CA MET A 314 -21.56 -4.88 -8.95
C MET A 314 -22.67 -4.44 -8.01
N GLY A 315 -23.63 -3.70 -8.58
CA GLY A 315 -24.76 -3.16 -7.84
C GLY A 315 -24.41 -1.98 -6.93
N LEU A 316 -23.31 -1.28 -7.20
CA LEU A 316 -23.03 0.07 -6.70
C LEU A 316 -24.15 1.03 -7.14
N ALA A 317 -24.63 1.85 -6.23
CA ALA A 317 -25.63 2.88 -6.49
C ALA A 317 -25.02 4.11 -7.17
N GLY A 318 -25.84 4.81 -7.94
CA GLY A 318 -25.46 6.01 -8.68
C GLY A 318 -25.15 5.74 -10.16
N PRO A 319 -24.44 6.65 -10.83
CA PRO A 319 -24.09 6.50 -12.25
C PRO A 319 -23.26 5.22 -12.49
N LEU A 320 -23.56 4.52 -13.59
CA LEU A 320 -22.79 3.34 -13.98
C LEU A 320 -21.33 3.73 -14.22
N ARG A 321 -20.42 3.12 -13.45
CA ARG A 321 -18.97 3.28 -13.56
C ARG A 321 -18.32 1.90 -13.52
N SER A 322 -17.22 1.75 -14.25
CA SER A 322 -16.44 0.52 -14.23
C SER A 322 -15.69 0.35 -12.90
N ALA A 323 -15.31 -0.88 -12.56
CA ALA A 323 -14.48 -1.16 -11.38
C ALA A 323 -13.14 -0.40 -11.43
N ILE A 324 -12.58 -0.19 -12.62
CA ILE A 324 -11.34 0.57 -12.82
C ILE A 324 -11.53 2.05 -12.41
N GLU A 325 -12.62 2.69 -12.85
CA GLU A 325 -12.91 4.08 -12.50
C GLU A 325 -13.21 4.23 -11.01
N ILE A 326 -13.94 3.28 -10.43
CA ILE A 326 -14.23 3.29 -9.00
C ILE A 326 -12.96 3.07 -8.18
N ASP A 327 -12.07 2.13 -8.55
CA ASP A 327 -10.77 1.93 -7.90
C ASP A 327 -9.97 3.23 -7.89
N ALA A 328 -9.85 3.90 -9.04
CA ALA A 328 -9.11 5.16 -9.15
C ALA A 328 -9.68 6.26 -8.24
N VAL A 329 -11.00 6.48 -8.28
CA VAL A 329 -11.65 7.50 -7.43
C VAL A 329 -11.55 7.13 -5.95
N SER A 330 -11.77 5.86 -5.61
CA SER A 330 -11.72 5.34 -4.26
C SER A 330 -10.34 5.54 -3.63
N LYS A 331 -9.27 5.09 -4.29
CA LYS A 331 -7.90 5.15 -3.75
C LYS A 331 -7.40 6.59 -3.70
N GLY A 332 -7.74 7.42 -4.69
CA GLY A 332 -7.43 8.85 -4.70
C GLY A 332 -8.07 9.59 -3.52
N ARG A 333 -9.38 9.39 -3.30
CA ARG A 333 -10.11 9.97 -2.17
C ARG A 333 -9.61 9.47 -0.83
N LEU A 334 -9.30 8.17 -0.72
CA LEU A 334 -8.75 7.58 0.50
C LEU A 334 -7.39 8.20 0.85
N ARG A 335 -6.53 8.42 -0.15
CA ARG A 335 -5.22 9.02 0.06
C ARG A 335 -5.30 10.49 0.46
N SER A 336 -6.22 11.26 -0.13
CA SER A 336 -6.43 12.66 0.26
C SER A 336 -7.02 12.77 1.67
N ALA A 337 -8.03 11.95 1.99
CA ALA A 337 -8.65 11.94 3.31
C ALA A 337 -7.66 11.57 4.42
N LEU A 338 -6.75 10.62 4.15
CA LEU A 338 -5.68 10.29 5.11
C LEU A 338 -4.71 11.47 5.32
N ASP A 339 -4.40 12.21 4.26
CA ASP A 339 -3.54 13.40 4.34
C ASP A 339 -4.16 14.49 5.21
N GLU A 340 -5.46 14.76 4.99
CA GLU A 340 -6.23 15.77 5.71
C GLU A 340 -6.48 15.36 7.18
N ALA A 341 -6.73 14.08 7.44
CA ALA A 341 -6.85 13.54 8.80
C ALA A 341 -5.55 13.63 9.60
N TRP A 342 -4.39 13.56 8.91
CA TRP A 342 -3.08 13.30 9.53
C TRP A 342 -2.75 14.22 10.72
N PRO A 343 -2.92 15.55 10.64
CA PRO A 343 -2.60 16.44 11.76
C PRO A 343 -3.40 16.15 13.04
N ALA A 344 -4.68 15.75 12.89
CA ALA A 344 -5.51 15.39 14.03
C ALA A 344 -5.08 14.04 14.64
N LEU A 345 -4.66 13.09 13.80
CA LEU A 345 -4.21 11.78 14.25
C LEU A 345 -2.86 11.84 15.00
N GLU A 346 -1.91 12.67 14.54
CA GLU A 346 -0.60 12.82 15.18
C GLU A 346 -0.67 13.42 16.59
N ALA A 347 -1.68 14.24 16.88
CA ALA A 347 -1.85 14.86 18.19
C ALA A 347 -2.08 13.84 19.32
N ALA A 348 -2.41 12.59 19.01
CA ALA A 348 -2.78 11.54 19.97
C ALA A 348 -1.62 10.91 20.78
N HIS A 349 -0.44 11.54 20.85
CA HIS A 349 0.74 11.17 21.66
C HIS A 349 1.38 9.78 21.44
N ALA A 350 0.84 8.92 20.57
CA ALA A 350 1.43 7.63 20.22
C ALA A 350 2.10 7.66 18.84
N PRO A 351 3.21 6.94 18.59
CA PRO A 351 3.89 6.95 17.31
C PRO A 351 2.97 6.50 16.18
N LEU A 352 2.85 7.35 15.16
CA LEU A 352 2.04 7.14 13.97
C LEU A 352 2.91 7.45 12.75
N ALA A 353 2.87 6.58 11.75
CA ALA A 353 3.64 6.79 10.53
C ALA A 353 2.88 6.33 9.30
N TYR A 354 3.09 7.04 8.19
CA TYR A 354 2.56 6.64 6.89
C TYR A 354 3.61 5.86 6.12
N TYR A 355 3.22 4.72 5.55
CA TYR A 355 4.06 3.94 4.64
C TYR A 355 3.48 3.94 3.21
N PRO A 356 4.22 4.41 2.20
CA PRO A 356 3.68 4.72 0.87
C PRO A 356 3.67 3.50 -0.09
N SER A 357 3.12 2.35 0.33
CA SER A 357 3.07 1.18 -0.58
C SER A 357 2.22 1.42 -1.81
N PHE A 358 1.15 2.19 -1.67
CA PHE A 358 0.27 2.55 -2.78
C PHE A 358 1.05 3.31 -3.86
N GLU A 359 1.84 4.31 -3.48
CA GLU A 359 2.64 5.11 -4.38
C GLU A 359 3.76 4.30 -5.05
N ILE A 360 4.42 3.42 -4.28
CA ILE A 360 5.45 2.55 -4.84
C ILE A 360 4.85 1.67 -5.95
N VAL A 361 3.72 1.01 -5.69
CA VAL A 361 3.14 0.06 -6.65
C VAL A 361 2.37 0.75 -7.79
N ARG A 362 1.66 1.85 -7.53
CA ARG A 362 0.77 2.49 -8.53
C ARG A 362 1.38 3.68 -9.25
N TRP A 363 2.44 4.30 -8.73
CA TRP A 363 3.08 5.46 -9.35
C TRP A 363 4.54 5.19 -9.77
N ILE A 364 5.30 4.47 -8.95
CA ILE A 364 6.73 4.20 -9.25
C ILE A 364 6.88 2.95 -10.11
N ALA A 365 6.26 1.82 -9.74
CA ALA A 365 6.38 0.57 -10.47
C ALA A 365 5.94 0.63 -11.96
N PRO A 366 4.90 1.38 -12.37
CA PRO A 366 4.57 1.53 -13.80
C PRO A 366 5.66 2.17 -14.64
N MET A 367 6.59 2.89 -14.01
CA MET A 367 7.69 3.56 -14.69
C MET A 367 8.90 2.64 -14.91
N VAL A 368 8.91 1.45 -14.30
CA VAL A 368 9.93 0.42 -14.54
C VAL A 368 9.41 -0.63 -15.52
N THR A 369 10.31 -1.45 -16.06
CA THR A 369 9.96 -2.46 -17.10
C THR A 369 9.31 -3.73 -16.55
N THR A 370 9.07 -3.80 -15.25
CA THR A 370 8.53 -5.02 -14.60
C THR A 370 7.02 -4.98 -14.62
N PRO A 371 6.32 -6.05 -15.07
CA PRO A 371 4.87 -6.15 -14.93
C PRO A 371 4.45 -5.94 -13.47
N ILE A 372 3.42 -5.12 -13.24
CA ILE A 372 3.03 -4.74 -11.88
C ILE A 372 2.24 -5.86 -11.19
N PHE A 373 1.34 -6.49 -11.94
CA PHE A 373 0.43 -7.52 -11.44
C PHE A 373 0.52 -8.80 -12.29
N GLY A 374 0.24 -9.94 -11.65
CA GLY A 374 0.02 -11.22 -12.31
C GLY A 374 1.26 -11.80 -13.00
N ARG A 375 2.46 -11.36 -12.63
CA ARG A 375 3.69 -11.87 -13.24
C ARG A 375 3.89 -13.36 -12.95
N GLU A 376 3.56 -13.79 -11.74
CA GLU A 376 3.78 -15.16 -11.27
C GLU A 376 2.61 -16.10 -11.59
N ASP A 377 1.38 -15.60 -11.67
CA ASP A 377 0.17 -16.44 -11.76
C ASP A 377 -0.93 -15.93 -12.71
N GLY A 378 -0.68 -14.82 -13.41
CA GLY A 378 -1.66 -14.18 -14.29
C GLY A 378 -2.79 -13.44 -13.57
N ALA A 379 -2.82 -13.39 -12.23
CA ALA A 379 -3.87 -12.71 -11.50
C ALA A 379 -3.70 -11.18 -11.59
N ALA A 380 -4.72 -10.50 -12.12
CA ALA A 380 -4.70 -9.03 -12.31
C ALA A 380 -4.59 -8.19 -11.03
N ARG A 381 -4.60 -8.84 -9.86
CA ARG A 381 -4.64 -8.23 -8.53
C ARG A 381 -3.46 -8.61 -7.64
N HIS A 382 -2.67 -9.62 -8.02
CA HIS A 382 -1.49 -10.02 -7.26
C HIS A 382 -0.28 -9.21 -7.70
N VAL A 383 0.24 -8.37 -6.80
CA VAL A 383 1.44 -7.56 -7.06
C VAL A 383 2.63 -8.50 -7.27
N SER A 384 3.42 -8.26 -8.32
CA SER A 384 4.57 -9.09 -8.66
C SER A 384 5.57 -9.19 -7.52
N ALA A 385 6.19 -10.36 -7.36
CA ALA A 385 7.07 -10.68 -6.24
C ALA A 385 8.23 -9.68 -6.12
N SER A 386 8.87 -9.33 -7.23
CA SER A 386 9.98 -8.36 -7.22
C SER A 386 9.58 -6.95 -6.79
N ILE A 387 8.31 -6.56 -6.98
CA ILE A 387 7.78 -5.28 -6.50
C ILE A 387 7.44 -5.38 -5.01
N LEU A 388 6.82 -6.48 -4.59
CA LEU A 388 6.56 -6.74 -3.17
C LEU A 388 7.85 -6.80 -2.35
N ASP A 389 8.92 -7.39 -2.89
CA ASP A 389 10.23 -7.45 -2.26
C ASP A 389 10.83 -6.05 -2.08
N ALA A 390 10.68 -5.17 -3.06
CA ALA A 390 11.14 -3.79 -2.97
C ALA A 390 10.35 -2.98 -1.92
N VAL A 391 9.02 -3.15 -1.92
CA VAL A 391 8.13 -2.54 -0.93
C VAL A 391 8.51 -3.04 0.47
N CYS A 392 8.42 -4.35 0.72
CA CYS A 392 8.67 -4.89 2.05
C CYS A 392 10.13 -4.72 2.49
N GLY A 393 11.08 -4.79 1.56
CA GLY A 393 12.49 -4.48 1.81
C GLY A 393 12.67 -3.05 2.30
N LEU A 394 12.09 -2.06 1.61
CA LEU A 394 12.12 -0.66 2.06
C LEU A 394 11.43 -0.48 3.42
N PHE A 395 10.32 -1.17 3.66
CA PHE A 395 9.64 -1.13 4.96
C PHE A 395 10.60 -1.59 6.07
N VAL A 396 11.25 -2.74 5.89
CA VAL A 396 12.24 -3.25 6.85
C VAL A 396 13.41 -2.28 7.00
N ASP A 397 14.03 -1.84 5.91
CA ASP A 397 15.20 -0.96 5.92
C ASP A 397 14.96 0.36 6.67
N ARG A 398 13.71 0.85 6.69
CA ARG A 398 13.37 2.19 7.22
C ARG A 398 12.67 2.16 8.56
N PHE A 399 11.79 1.18 8.78
CA PHE A 399 10.97 1.09 10.00
C PHE A 399 11.51 0.04 10.97
N VAL A 400 12.38 -0.84 10.51
CA VAL A 400 13.00 -1.84 11.35
C VAL A 400 14.48 -1.53 11.43
N ALA A 401 14.85 -0.77 12.47
CA ALA A 401 16.25 -0.58 12.81
C ALA A 401 16.79 -1.94 13.29
N TRP A 402 17.33 -2.72 12.37
CA TRP A 402 18.06 -3.92 12.73
C TRP A 402 19.31 -3.48 13.50
N THR A 403 19.22 -3.41 14.83
CA THR A 403 20.39 -3.48 15.70
C THR A 403 20.75 -4.96 15.80
N PRO A 404 21.86 -5.41 15.17
CA PRO A 404 22.38 -6.73 15.42
C PRO A 404 22.89 -6.78 16.86
N ASP A 405 22.10 -7.36 17.76
CA ASP A 405 22.66 -7.96 18.96
C ASP A 405 22.52 -9.49 18.85
N ALA A 406 23.71 -10.12 18.83
CA ALA A 406 24.05 -11.53 19.02
C ALA A 406 23.22 -12.60 18.25
N ALA A 407 23.76 -13.02 17.11
CA ALA A 407 23.53 -14.33 16.47
C ALA A 407 22.08 -14.68 16.10
N ALA A 408 21.51 -13.96 15.12
CA ALA A 408 20.39 -14.50 14.35
C ALA A 408 20.91 -15.56 13.35
N PRO A 409 20.22 -16.71 13.20
CA PRO A 409 20.59 -17.73 12.23
C PRO A 409 20.49 -17.18 10.79
N GLU A 410 21.40 -17.63 9.91
CA GLU A 410 21.38 -17.27 8.49
C GLU A 410 19.96 -17.43 7.91
N PRO A 411 19.43 -16.43 7.16
CA PRO A 411 18.15 -16.59 6.50
C PRO A 411 18.23 -17.81 5.58
N ALA A 412 17.32 -18.76 5.79
CA ALA A 412 17.21 -19.93 4.95
C ALA A 412 17.08 -19.47 3.49
N ARG A 413 18.06 -19.86 2.66
CA ARG A 413 18.01 -19.60 1.22
C ARG A 413 16.69 -20.17 0.70
N VAL A 414 15.82 -19.29 0.23
CA VAL A 414 14.65 -19.66 -0.55
C VAL A 414 15.21 -20.41 -1.77
N LEU A 415 15.03 -21.73 -1.78
CA LEU A 415 15.34 -22.54 -2.93
C LEU A 415 14.40 -22.10 -4.05
N ASP A 416 14.99 -21.71 -5.18
CA ASP A 416 14.27 -21.40 -6.41
C ASP A 416 13.30 -22.55 -6.72
N ALA A 417 12.00 -22.22 -6.77
CA ALA A 417 11.00 -23.13 -7.29
C ALA A 417 11.16 -23.18 -8.81
N THR A 418 11.57 -24.35 -9.30
CA THR A 418 11.57 -24.77 -10.71
C THR A 418 10.18 -24.69 -11.33
#